data_AF-A0A916DLQ4-F1
#
_entry.id   AF-A0A916DLQ4-F1
#
_cell.length_a   1.000
_cell.length_b   1.000
_cell.length_c   1.000
_cell.angle_alpha   90.00
_cell.angle_beta   90.00
_cell.angle_gamma   90.00
#
_symmetry.space_group_name_H-M   'P 1'
#
loop_
_entity.id
_entity.type
_entity.pdbx_description
1 polymer ?
#
loop_
_entity_poly.entity_id
_entity_poly.type
_entity_poly.pdbx_seq_one_letter_code
_entity_poly.pdbx_strand_id
1 'polypeptide(L)'
;MGRKAVTRKTGKLIFMGLIGLSLSMGGCRILETPVTATPEVIIITATPERPPDTATPSPVPSPVLAAVELITRTPLFPTATNTARPTLEPTLTPTFTPTNTESPTPPGGGNTIGLNPLGTPLMSAGGTVPLPVGACTGSASGGFAAIAALDTALGCAVGSAIPVNSAMQQFEGGRMIWVSSLGEIPGGAIYVLYNTGAVQRYADTWLEGVDSVEAPGGAGAPAGKSAPIRGFGKVWGINASVRTALGWALGPEQGMPATIQRFAQGELIFVGGVGQTLVVNNASGQYRFDPTPY
;
A
#
# COMPACT_ATOMS: atom_id res chain seq x y z
N MET A 1 25.58 -92.29 -33.62
CA MET A 1 25.48 -91.51 -32.37
C MET A 1 24.73 -90.22 -32.67
N GLY A 2 23.75 -89.69 -31.94
CA GLY A 2 23.06 -90.01 -30.70
C GLY A 2 21.86 -89.04 -30.60
N ARG A 3 20.73 -89.49 -30.04
CA ARG A 3 19.38 -88.92 -30.20
C ARG A 3 19.10 -87.72 -29.28
N LYS A 4 18.03 -87.02 -29.65
CA LYS A 4 17.32 -85.88 -29.04
C LYS A 4 16.91 -86.02 -27.56
N ALA A 5 16.51 -84.85 -27.02
CA ALA A 5 15.53 -84.55 -25.97
C ALA A 5 16.13 -84.44 -24.55
N VAL A 6 15.68 -83.58 -23.62
CA VAL A 6 14.32 -83.21 -23.20
C VAL A 6 14.32 -81.87 -22.44
N THR A 7 13.21 -81.14 -22.59
CA THR A 7 12.71 -79.90 -21.97
C THR A 7 12.30 -80.06 -20.48
N ARG A 8 12.29 -78.98 -19.66
CA ARG A 8 11.07 -78.43 -18.98
C ARG A 8 11.35 -77.35 -17.91
N LYS A 9 10.49 -76.32 -17.95
CA LYS A 9 10.15 -75.34 -16.90
C LYS A 9 9.15 -75.94 -15.90
N THR A 10 9.29 -75.58 -14.61
CA THR A 10 8.23 -75.36 -13.57
C THR A 10 8.96 -74.86 -12.31
N GLY A 11 8.47 -74.00 -11.39
CA GLY A 11 7.15 -73.48 -11.07
C GLY A 11 6.92 -73.53 -9.55
N LYS A 12 6.97 -72.36 -8.88
CA LYS A 12 6.18 -71.87 -7.72
C LYS A 12 5.67 -72.83 -6.59
N LEU A 13 5.97 -72.42 -5.34
CA LEU A 13 5.02 -72.09 -4.23
C LEU A 13 4.73 -73.09 -3.05
N ILE A 14 4.73 -72.50 -1.83
CA ILE A 14 4.00 -72.73 -0.55
C ILE A 14 4.51 -73.74 0.55
N PHE A 15 4.64 -73.21 1.79
CA PHE A 15 4.14 -73.66 3.15
C PHE A 15 5.21 -73.46 4.25
N MET A 16 5.17 -72.40 5.08
CA MET A 16 4.45 -72.19 6.36
C MET A 16 4.96 -73.06 7.55
N GLY A 17 5.56 -72.45 8.59
CA GLY A 17 5.95 -73.14 9.84
C GLY A 17 6.79 -72.35 10.87
N LEU A 18 6.11 -71.53 11.68
CA LEU A 18 6.27 -71.19 13.12
C LEU A 18 7.64 -71.19 13.88
N ILE A 19 7.87 -70.04 14.55
CA ILE A 19 8.39 -69.78 15.92
C ILE A 19 9.91 -69.91 16.20
N GLY A 20 10.52 -68.75 16.51
CA GLY A 20 11.85 -68.63 17.09
C GLY A 20 12.12 -67.21 17.64
N LEU A 21 11.64 -66.99 18.85
CA LEU A 21 11.83 -65.86 19.77
C LEU A 21 13.24 -65.22 19.73
N SER A 22 13.35 -63.91 19.46
CA SER A 22 14.50 -63.10 19.91
C SER A 22 14.14 -61.63 20.13
N LEU A 23 14.72 -61.11 21.21
CA LEU A 23 14.39 -59.92 21.98
C LEU A 23 14.85 -58.60 21.35
N SER A 24 13.94 -57.61 21.40
CA SER A 24 14.14 -56.19 21.73
C SER A 24 15.49 -55.50 21.44
N MET A 25 15.48 -54.58 20.47
CA MET A 25 16.11 -53.26 20.62
C MET A 25 15.10 -52.20 20.17
N GLY A 26 14.57 -51.47 21.15
CA GLY A 26 13.65 -50.36 20.96
C GLY A 26 14.36 -49.16 20.34
N GLY A 27 13.98 -48.82 19.12
CA GLY A 27 14.22 -47.51 18.53
C GLY A 27 12.97 -46.65 18.70
N CYS A 28 13.06 -45.62 19.54
CA CYS A 28 12.04 -44.60 19.72
C CYS A 28 11.82 -43.89 18.36
N ARG A 29 10.70 -44.18 17.70
CA ARG A 29 10.22 -43.39 16.57
C ARG A 29 9.24 -42.36 17.10
N ILE A 30 9.66 -41.10 17.14
CA ILE A 30 8.80 -39.96 17.41
C ILE A 30 7.92 -39.81 16.16
N LEU A 31 6.66 -40.25 16.23
CA LEU A 31 5.63 -39.82 15.29
C LEU A 31 5.28 -38.39 15.67
N GLU A 32 5.94 -37.41 15.05
CA GLU A 32 5.43 -36.04 15.04
C GLU A 32 4.17 -36.03 14.19
N THR A 33 3.01 -35.98 14.85
CA THR A 33 1.75 -35.63 14.21
C THR A 33 1.86 -34.19 13.70
N PRO A 34 1.52 -33.89 12.44
CA PRO A 34 1.41 -32.50 12.00
C PRO A 34 0.26 -31.84 12.77
N VAL A 35 0.61 -30.95 13.70
CA VAL A 35 -0.37 -30.09 14.37
C VAL A 35 -0.92 -29.17 13.29
N THR A 36 -2.10 -29.51 12.76
CA THR A 36 -2.87 -28.63 11.89
C THR A 36 -3.36 -27.49 12.77
N ALA A 37 -2.63 -26.37 12.76
CA ALA A 37 -3.07 -25.14 13.38
C ALA A 37 -4.29 -24.62 12.61
N THR A 38 -5.49 -24.91 13.11
CA THR A 38 -6.70 -24.17 12.77
C THR A 38 -6.47 -22.69 13.12
N PRO A 39 -6.62 -21.75 12.18
CA PRO A 39 -6.59 -20.34 12.54
C PRO A 39 -7.80 -20.05 13.45
N GLU A 40 -7.53 -19.60 14.67
CA GLU A 40 -8.55 -19.08 15.57
C GLU A 40 -9.08 -17.77 14.98
N VAL A 41 -10.35 -17.77 14.59
CA VAL A 41 -11.04 -16.55 14.12
C VAL A 41 -11.31 -15.68 15.34
N ILE A 42 -10.44 -14.70 15.58
CA ILE A 42 -10.68 -13.66 16.59
C ILE A 42 -11.75 -12.71 16.04
N ILE A 43 -13.00 -12.89 16.48
CA ILE A 43 -14.09 -11.95 16.18
C ILE A 43 -13.93 -10.75 17.11
N ILE A 44 -13.35 -9.66 16.60
CA ILE A 44 -13.32 -8.37 17.30
C ILE A 44 -14.71 -7.74 17.15
N THR A 45 -15.59 -8.02 18.10
CA THR A 45 -16.87 -7.31 18.20
C THR A 45 -16.61 -5.95 18.86
N ALA A 46 -16.47 -4.89 18.05
CA ALA A 46 -16.44 -3.53 18.57
C ALA A 46 -17.83 -3.16 19.10
N THR A 47 -17.97 -3.09 20.43
CA THR A 47 -19.15 -2.47 21.06
C THR A 47 -19.02 -0.95 20.86
N PRO A 48 -19.94 -0.29 20.12
CA PRO A 48 -19.90 1.15 20.00
C PRO A 48 -20.17 1.78 21.37
N GLU A 49 -19.15 2.38 21.97
CA GLU A 49 -19.31 3.16 23.19
C GLU A 49 -19.98 4.49 22.84
N ARG A 50 -21.18 4.70 23.39
CA ARG A 50 -21.96 5.92 23.21
C ARG A 50 -21.16 7.09 23.83
N PRO A 51 -20.84 8.15 23.07
CA PRO A 51 -20.17 9.31 23.65
C PRO A 51 -21.05 9.93 24.75
N PRO A 52 -20.46 10.46 25.83
CA PRO A 52 -21.22 11.07 26.90
C PRO A 52 -22.01 12.27 26.37
N ASP A 53 -23.31 12.29 26.65
CA ASP A 53 -24.22 13.40 26.32
C ASP A 53 -23.72 14.67 27.04
N THR A 54 -22.89 15.46 26.37
CA THR A 54 -22.50 16.78 26.87
C THR A 54 -23.61 17.75 26.53
N ALA A 55 -24.53 17.95 27.47
CA ALA A 55 -25.56 18.98 27.36
C ALA A 55 -24.88 20.36 27.28
N THR A 56 -24.88 20.96 26.09
CA THR A 56 -24.46 22.35 25.90
C THR A 56 -25.54 23.25 26.49
N PRO A 57 -25.26 24.12 27.47
CA PRO A 57 -26.26 25.06 27.98
C PRO A 57 -26.62 26.07 26.89
N SER A 58 -27.92 26.14 26.59
CA SER A 58 -28.52 27.11 25.66
C SER A 58 -28.33 28.54 26.20
N PRO A 59 -27.99 29.54 25.38
CA PRO A 59 -27.83 30.92 25.85
C PRO A 59 -29.18 31.52 26.27
N VAL A 60 -29.21 32.06 27.48
CA VAL A 60 -30.36 32.79 28.05
C VAL A 60 -30.53 34.13 27.32
N PRO A 61 -31.72 34.48 26.79
CA PRO A 61 -31.94 35.81 26.21
C PRO A 61 -32.05 36.88 27.29
N SER A 62 -31.24 37.94 27.17
CA SER A 62 -31.36 39.17 27.98
C SER A 62 -32.64 39.94 27.64
N PRO A 63 -33.35 40.54 28.62
CA PRO A 63 -34.48 41.41 28.32
C PRO A 63 -34.00 42.81 27.94
N VAL A 64 -34.37 43.28 26.75
CA VAL A 64 -34.30 44.70 26.38
C VAL A 64 -35.65 45.34 26.72
N LEU A 65 -35.60 46.37 27.54
CA LEU A 65 -36.73 47.21 27.94
C LEU A 65 -36.96 48.33 26.90
N ALA A 66 -38.20 48.81 26.81
CA ALA A 66 -38.75 49.96 26.06
C ALA A 66 -39.53 49.57 24.78
N ALA A 67 -40.67 50.16 24.41
CA ALA A 67 -41.49 51.22 24.99
C ALA A 67 -42.92 51.08 24.41
N VAL A 68 -43.89 51.69 25.10
CA VAL A 68 -45.27 51.86 24.65
C VAL A 68 -45.34 53.01 23.64
N GLU A 69 -45.95 52.81 22.47
CA GLU A 69 -47.01 53.68 21.92
C GLU A 69 -47.61 53.24 20.56
N LEU A 70 -48.95 53.27 20.55
CA LEU A 70 -49.92 53.68 19.52
C LEU A 70 -49.92 53.14 18.06
N ILE A 71 -50.89 52.23 17.83
CA ILE A 71 -51.83 52.06 16.69
C ILE A 71 -51.45 52.70 15.33
N THR A 72 -51.27 51.87 14.29
CA THR A 72 -51.90 52.05 12.95
C THR A 72 -51.84 50.75 12.14
N ARG A 73 -52.94 50.48 11.42
CA ARG A 73 -53.26 49.25 10.67
C ARG A 73 -52.25 48.92 9.55
N THR A 74 -51.90 47.65 9.43
CA THR A 74 -51.24 47.05 8.25
C THR A 74 -51.89 45.71 7.87
N PRO A 75 -51.89 45.32 6.58
CA PRO A 75 -52.71 44.24 6.06
C PRO A 75 -52.17 42.85 6.46
N LEU A 76 -53.09 41.90 6.65
CA LEU A 76 -52.80 40.49 6.90
C LEU A 76 -52.13 39.86 5.68
N PHE A 77 -50.83 39.57 5.79
CA PHE A 77 -50.16 38.60 4.92
C PHE A 77 -50.55 37.17 5.34
N PRO A 78 -50.72 36.23 4.40
CA PRO A 78 -51.00 34.85 4.75
C PRO A 78 -49.83 34.25 5.53
N THR A 79 -50.17 33.56 6.62
CA THR A 79 -49.25 32.78 7.45
C THR A 79 -48.39 31.86 6.58
N ALA A 80 -47.08 32.07 6.60
CA ALA A 80 -46.13 31.14 6.03
C ALA A 80 -46.25 29.81 6.79
N THR A 81 -46.77 28.78 6.13
CA THR A 81 -46.68 27.40 6.61
C THR A 81 -45.21 27.01 6.64
N ASN A 82 -44.66 26.81 7.84
CA ASN A 82 -43.36 26.16 8.03
C ASN A 82 -43.49 24.70 7.55
N THR A 83 -43.26 24.45 6.27
CA THR A 83 -42.97 23.11 5.78
C THR A 83 -41.55 22.78 6.24
N ALA A 84 -41.42 21.84 7.16
CA ALA A 84 -40.13 21.32 7.58
C ALA A 84 -39.37 20.81 6.35
N ARG A 85 -38.14 21.32 6.14
CA ARG A 85 -37.21 20.81 5.14
C ARG A 85 -36.93 19.34 5.45
N PRO A 86 -37.00 18.40 4.48
CA PRO A 86 -36.57 17.03 4.72
C PRO A 86 -35.08 17.03 5.07
N THR A 87 -34.78 16.71 6.33
CA THR A 87 -33.44 16.42 6.80
C THR A 87 -33.06 15.06 6.23
N LEU A 88 -32.17 15.03 5.24
CA LEU A 88 -31.53 13.78 4.82
C LEU A 88 -30.70 13.29 6.01
N GLU A 89 -30.94 12.05 6.45
CA GLU A 89 -30.13 11.41 7.49
C GLU A 89 -28.66 11.37 7.05
N PRO A 90 -27.71 11.64 7.96
CA PRO A 90 -26.29 11.57 7.64
C PRO A 90 -25.95 10.14 7.22
N THR A 91 -25.59 9.97 5.95
CA THR A 91 -25.06 8.71 5.45
C THR A 91 -23.71 8.46 6.11
N LEU A 92 -23.63 7.41 6.92
CA LEU A 92 -22.40 6.96 7.57
C LEU A 92 -21.40 6.55 6.48
N THR A 93 -20.56 7.50 6.06
CA THR A 93 -19.42 7.22 5.20
C THR A 93 -18.35 6.54 6.07
N PRO A 94 -17.98 5.28 5.83
CA PRO A 94 -16.92 4.64 6.60
C PRO A 94 -15.61 5.38 6.32
N THR A 95 -15.14 6.14 7.33
CA THR A 95 -13.80 6.72 7.33
C THR A 95 -12.86 5.64 7.83
N PHE A 96 -12.11 5.02 6.93
CA PHE A 96 -11.02 4.13 7.32
C PHE A 96 -9.84 4.99 7.76
N THR A 97 -9.65 5.12 9.07
CA THR A 97 -8.42 5.67 9.65
C THR A 97 -7.33 4.60 9.53
N PRO A 98 -6.23 4.83 8.80
CA PRO A 98 -5.13 3.86 8.79
C PRO A 98 -4.44 3.84 10.16
N THR A 99 -4.53 2.71 10.85
CA THR A 99 -3.72 2.44 12.05
C THR A 99 -2.34 2.01 11.59
N ASN A 100 -1.29 2.73 12.00
CA ASN A 100 0.09 2.31 11.77
C ASN A 100 0.37 1.02 12.56
N THR A 101 0.81 -0.02 11.86
CA THR A 101 1.39 -1.22 12.48
C THR A 101 2.87 -0.93 12.75
N GLU A 102 3.24 -0.82 14.02
CA GLU A 102 4.62 -0.76 14.48
C GLU A 102 5.40 -1.98 13.93
N SER A 103 6.42 -1.73 13.10
CA SER A 103 7.31 -2.77 12.58
C SER A 103 8.28 -3.23 13.67
N PRO A 104 8.52 -4.54 13.88
CA PRO A 104 9.46 -5.01 14.90
C PRO A 104 10.90 -4.56 14.58
N THR A 105 11.59 -4.10 15.61
CA THR A 105 13.01 -3.73 15.60
C THR A 105 13.89 -4.91 15.15
N PRO A 106 14.78 -4.74 14.14
CA PRO A 106 15.73 -5.79 13.76
C PRO A 106 16.72 -6.08 14.90
N PRO A 107 17.11 -7.35 15.14
CA PRO A 107 18.20 -7.66 16.06
C PRO A 107 19.50 -7.07 15.53
N GLY A 108 20.21 -6.32 16.39
CA GLY A 108 21.48 -5.69 16.06
C GLY A 108 22.52 -6.68 15.55
N GLY A 109 22.90 -6.54 14.29
CA GLY A 109 24.06 -7.21 13.71
C GLY A 109 25.35 -6.57 14.23
N GLY A 110 25.98 -7.22 15.22
CA GLY A 110 27.31 -6.86 15.70
C GLY A 110 28.34 -7.03 14.59
N ASN A 111 29.04 -5.95 14.25
CA ASN A 111 30.12 -5.95 13.27
C ASN A 111 31.40 -6.52 13.93
N THR A 112 31.66 -7.82 13.78
CA THR A 112 32.91 -8.43 14.22
C THR A 112 34.00 -8.21 13.17
N ILE A 113 34.91 -7.28 13.45
CA ILE A 113 36.16 -7.15 12.68
C ILE A 113 37.04 -8.35 13.04
N GLY A 114 37.18 -9.29 12.11
CA GLY A 114 38.11 -10.41 12.24
C GLY A 114 39.56 -9.92 12.11
N LEU A 115 40.31 -9.97 13.22
CA LEU A 115 41.75 -9.76 13.24
C LEU A 115 42.48 -11.12 13.15
N ASN A 116 43.45 -11.24 12.25
CA ASN A 116 44.39 -12.36 12.21
C ASN A 116 45.37 -12.24 13.41
N PRO A 117 45.91 -13.32 14.01
CA PRO A 117 46.83 -13.31 15.17
C PRO A 117 48.14 -12.50 15.06
N LEU A 118 48.34 -11.66 14.03
CA LEU A 118 49.50 -10.77 13.90
C LEU A 118 49.16 -9.28 13.69
N GLY A 119 47.92 -8.85 13.92
CA GLY A 119 47.59 -7.41 14.05
C GLY A 119 47.90 -6.52 12.84
N THR A 120 47.98 -7.08 11.63
CA THR A 120 48.18 -6.33 10.38
C THR A 120 46.87 -6.18 9.60
N PRO A 121 46.56 -4.97 9.08
CA PRO A 121 45.40 -4.79 8.22
C PRO A 121 45.66 -5.47 6.87
N LEU A 122 44.78 -6.41 6.50
CA LEU A 122 44.80 -7.01 5.18
C LEU A 122 44.20 -6.01 4.19
N MET A 123 45.04 -5.31 3.41
CA MET A 123 44.55 -4.55 2.27
C MET A 123 44.08 -5.55 1.22
N SER A 124 42.76 -5.72 1.13
CA SER A 124 42.12 -6.45 0.05
C SER A 124 42.44 -5.75 -1.27
N ALA A 125 43.23 -6.40 -2.13
CA ALA A 125 43.46 -5.95 -3.48
C ALA A 125 42.10 -5.81 -4.17
N GLY A 126 41.80 -4.60 -4.64
CA GLY A 126 40.59 -4.26 -5.36
C GLY A 126 40.49 -5.05 -6.67
N GLY A 127 39.95 -6.25 -6.59
CA GLY A 127 39.22 -6.83 -7.70
C GLY A 127 37.94 -6.01 -7.85
N THR A 128 37.82 -5.29 -8.96
CA THR A 128 36.53 -4.77 -9.41
C THR A 128 35.64 -5.97 -9.69
N VAL A 129 34.97 -6.48 -8.67
CA VAL A 129 33.75 -7.26 -8.86
C VAL A 129 32.74 -6.25 -9.40
N PRO A 130 32.28 -6.36 -10.66
CA PRO A 130 31.11 -5.60 -11.05
C PRO A 130 30.03 -5.99 -10.05
N LEU A 131 29.48 -5.02 -9.32
CA LEU A 131 28.26 -5.26 -8.56
C LEU A 131 27.30 -5.96 -9.53
N PRO A 132 26.80 -7.17 -9.21
CA PRO A 132 25.89 -7.84 -10.12
C PRO A 132 24.73 -6.89 -10.32
N VAL A 133 24.45 -6.54 -11.58
CA VAL A 133 23.17 -5.95 -11.98
C VAL A 133 22.13 -6.76 -11.24
N GLY A 134 21.44 -6.12 -10.28
CA GLY A 134 20.69 -6.80 -9.22
C GLY A 134 20.01 -8.04 -9.80
N ALA A 135 20.47 -9.22 -9.37
CA ALA A 135 20.01 -10.46 -9.93
C ALA A 135 18.49 -10.45 -9.85
N CYS A 136 17.82 -10.62 -10.98
CA CYS A 136 16.37 -10.63 -11.05
C CYS A 136 15.84 -11.66 -10.06
N THR A 137 15.38 -11.19 -8.89
CA THR A 137 14.92 -12.05 -7.79
C THR A 137 13.42 -12.29 -7.87
N GLY A 138 12.70 -11.45 -8.62
CA GLY A 138 11.26 -11.51 -8.78
C GLY A 138 10.84 -12.06 -10.13
N SER A 139 9.58 -12.48 -10.20
CA SER A 139 8.85 -12.72 -11.45
C SER A 139 7.72 -11.72 -11.56
N ALA A 140 7.56 -11.10 -12.73
CA ALA A 140 6.42 -10.23 -12.99
C ALA A 140 5.11 -11.05 -12.88
N SER A 141 4.08 -10.51 -12.24
CA SER A 141 2.82 -11.23 -11.98
C SER A 141 1.60 -10.55 -12.61
N GLY A 142 0.58 -11.34 -12.98
CA GLY A 142 -0.69 -10.83 -13.51
C GLY A 142 -0.50 -9.93 -14.74
N GLY A 143 -1.28 -8.86 -14.84
CA GLY A 143 -1.16 -7.86 -15.91
C GLY A 143 0.23 -7.22 -16.04
N PHE A 144 1.02 -7.17 -14.96
CA PHE A 144 2.39 -6.63 -15.02
C PHE A 144 3.34 -7.48 -15.85
N ALA A 145 3.12 -8.79 -15.91
CA ALA A 145 3.92 -9.67 -16.75
C ALA A 145 3.71 -9.37 -18.24
N ALA A 146 2.47 -9.06 -18.65
CA ALA A 146 2.15 -8.71 -20.03
C ALA A 146 2.79 -7.37 -20.43
N ILE A 147 2.73 -6.37 -19.56
CA ILE A 147 3.36 -5.06 -19.80
C ILE A 147 4.89 -5.19 -19.87
N ALA A 148 5.50 -5.88 -18.90
CA ALA A 148 6.95 -6.04 -18.83
C ALA A 148 7.51 -6.86 -20.01
N ALA A 149 6.73 -7.79 -20.58
CA ALA A 149 7.14 -8.53 -21.77
C ALA A 149 7.23 -7.63 -23.02
N LEU A 150 6.46 -6.55 -23.07
CA LEU A 150 6.45 -5.60 -24.19
C LEU A 150 7.40 -4.41 -23.94
N ASP A 151 7.60 -4.03 -22.68
CA ASP A 151 8.44 -2.89 -22.29
C ASP A 151 9.76 -3.36 -21.68
N THR A 152 10.65 -3.86 -22.53
CA THR A 152 11.96 -4.41 -22.10
C THR A 152 12.85 -3.38 -21.40
N ALA A 153 12.54 -2.09 -21.54
CA ALA A 153 13.28 -1.01 -20.89
C ALA A 153 13.04 -0.95 -19.36
N LEU A 154 12.00 -1.60 -18.85
CA LEU A 154 11.78 -1.78 -17.40
C LEU A 154 12.83 -2.70 -16.77
N GLY A 155 13.47 -3.56 -17.57
CA GLY A 155 14.33 -4.62 -17.08
C GLY A 155 13.52 -5.72 -16.40
N CYS A 156 14.16 -6.48 -15.50
CA CYS A 156 13.51 -7.59 -14.82
C CYS A 156 12.86 -7.19 -13.49
N ALA A 157 11.90 -7.99 -13.04
CA ALA A 157 11.28 -7.80 -11.73
C ALA A 157 12.31 -8.03 -10.60
N VAL A 158 12.31 -7.13 -9.61
CA VAL A 158 13.24 -7.15 -8.47
C VAL A 158 12.54 -7.43 -7.12
N GLY A 159 11.24 -7.73 -7.17
CA GLY A 159 10.42 -8.06 -6.01
C GLY A 159 9.04 -8.53 -6.44
N SER A 160 8.22 -8.92 -5.46
CA SER A 160 6.84 -9.35 -5.67
C SER A 160 5.91 -8.17 -5.96
N ALA A 161 4.82 -8.42 -6.68
CA ALA A 161 3.71 -7.47 -6.71
C ALA A 161 2.97 -7.52 -5.37
N ILE A 162 2.74 -6.36 -4.77
CA ILE A 162 2.06 -6.28 -3.48
C ILE A 162 0.89 -5.28 -3.52
N PRO A 163 -0.23 -5.59 -2.86
CA PRO A 163 -1.31 -4.63 -2.68
C PRO A 163 -0.87 -3.54 -1.70
N VAL A 164 -1.22 -2.29 -2.01
CA VAL A 164 -0.89 -1.11 -1.21
C VAL A 164 -2.08 -0.17 -1.16
N ASN A 165 -2.15 0.65 -0.13
CA ASN A 165 -3.05 1.80 -0.13
C ASN A 165 -2.46 2.86 -1.06
N SER A 166 -3.34 3.59 -1.74
CA SER A 166 -2.92 4.70 -2.59
C SER A 166 -3.91 5.85 -2.51
N ALA A 167 -3.48 7.00 -3.00
CA ALA A 167 -4.34 8.14 -3.20
C ALA A 167 -3.93 8.90 -4.45
N MET A 168 -4.88 9.58 -5.08
CA MET A 168 -4.63 10.40 -6.26
C MET A 168 -5.27 11.77 -6.11
N GLN A 169 -4.58 12.80 -6.58
CA GLN A 169 -5.13 14.13 -6.73
C GLN A 169 -4.81 14.69 -8.11
N GLN A 170 -5.82 15.31 -8.74
CA GLN A 170 -5.69 15.93 -10.06
C GLN A 170 -5.26 17.39 -9.94
N PHE A 171 -4.40 17.83 -10.86
CA PHE A 171 -3.87 19.19 -10.95
C PHE A 171 -4.02 19.71 -12.38
N GLU A 172 -3.85 21.02 -12.58
CA GLU A 172 -3.93 21.64 -13.91
C GLU A 172 -2.93 21.05 -14.91
N GLY A 173 -1.70 20.84 -14.45
CA GLY A 173 -0.56 20.39 -15.24
C GLY A 173 -0.25 18.90 -15.08
N GLY A 174 -1.12 18.12 -14.43
CA GLY A 174 -0.84 16.71 -14.18
C GLY A 174 -1.63 16.09 -13.05
N ARG A 175 -1.02 15.13 -12.35
CA ARG A 175 -1.59 14.49 -11.16
C ARG A 175 -0.49 14.07 -10.21
N MET A 176 -0.82 13.97 -8.92
CA MET A 176 0.02 13.26 -7.97
C MET A 176 -0.65 11.94 -7.58
N ILE A 177 0.16 10.91 -7.38
CA ILE A 177 -0.26 9.61 -6.86
C ILE A 177 0.63 9.26 -5.68
N TRP A 178 0.03 8.95 -4.55
CA TRP A 178 0.71 8.41 -3.38
C TRP A 178 0.48 6.91 -3.31
N VAL A 179 1.50 6.16 -2.89
CA VAL A 179 1.40 4.75 -2.51
C VAL A 179 1.98 4.57 -1.11
N SER A 180 1.39 3.70 -0.29
CA SER A 180 1.81 3.49 1.10
C SER A 180 3.16 2.78 1.25
N SER A 181 3.58 2.04 0.23
CA SER A 181 4.90 1.42 0.18
C SER A 181 5.41 1.33 -1.26
N LEU A 182 6.73 1.35 -1.42
CA LEU A 182 7.39 1.19 -2.71
C LEU A 182 7.66 -0.30 -2.94
N GLY A 183 6.61 -1.05 -3.32
CA GLY A 183 6.70 -2.51 -3.31
C GLY A 183 7.01 -3.01 -1.91
N GLU A 184 7.87 -4.03 -1.83
CA GLU A 184 8.31 -4.62 -0.56
C GLU A 184 9.13 -3.66 0.32
N ILE A 185 9.52 -2.47 -0.19
CA ILE A 185 10.22 -1.45 0.61
C ILE A 185 9.18 -0.64 1.40
N PRO A 186 9.25 -0.63 2.74
CA PRO A 186 8.36 0.18 3.57
C PRO A 186 8.64 1.68 3.36
N GLY A 187 7.59 2.47 3.47
CA GLY A 187 7.65 3.93 3.31
C GLY A 187 6.87 4.42 2.10
N GLY A 188 6.05 5.45 2.32
CA GLY A 188 5.21 6.01 1.28
C GLY A 188 6.01 6.70 0.18
N ALA A 189 5.48 6.69 -1.04
CA ALA A 189 6.07 7.39 -2.17
C ALA A 189 5.01 8.20 -2.92
N ILE A 190 5.39 9.41 -3.32
CA ILE A 190 4.57 10.34 -4.10
C ILE A 190 5.15 10.44 -5.51
N TYR A 191 4.39 10.01 -6.49
CA TYR A 191 4.66 10.20 -7.91
C TYR A 191 4.02 11.50 -8.38
N VAL A 192 4.83 12.41 -8.89
CA VAL A 192 4.39 13.60 -9.62
C VAL A 192 4.41 13.28 -11.09
N LEU A 193 3.22 13.25 -11.70
CA LEU A 193 2.99 12.87 -13.09
C LEU A 193 2.59 14.12 -13.88
N TYR A 194 3.48 14.62 -14.73
CA TYR A 194 3.24 15.82 -15.52
C TYR A 194 2.55 15.49 -16.85
N ASN A 195 1.67 16.37 -17.34
CA ASN A 195 1.02 16.21 -18.64
C ASN A 195 2.00 16.10 -19.83
N THR A 196 3.27 16.47 -19.64
CA THR A 196 4.35 16.28 -20.62
C THR A 196 4.81 14.83 -20.76
N GLY A 197 4.38 13.92 -19.88
CA GLY A 197 4.84 12.54 -19.79
C GLY A 197 6.01 12.34 -18.81
N ALA A 198 6.59 13.42 -18.28
CA ALA A 198 7.66 13.32 -17.29
C ALA A 198 7.13 12.88 -15.92
N VAL A 199 7.95 12.12 -15.20
CA VAL A 199 7.66 11.66 -13.83
C VAL A 199 8.78 12.03 -12.87
N GLN A 200 8.40 12.42 -11.66
CA GLN A 200 9.30 12.53 -10.53
C GLN A 200 8.73 11.76 -9.35
N ARG A 201 9.59 11.12 -8.55
CA ARG A 201 9.20 10.41 -7.34
C ARG A 201 9.82 11.07 -6.12
N TYR A 202 9.01 11.29 -5.10
CA TYR A 202 9.40 11.80 -3.80
C TYR A 202 9.06 10.77 -2.73
N ALA A 203 9.88 10.66 -1.69
CA ALA A 203 9.48 9.95 -0.48
C ALA A 203 8.38 10.76 0.22
N ASP A 204 7.37 10.08 0.73
CA ASP A 204 6.41 10.72 1.61
C ASP A 204 7.05 10.92 2.99
N THR A 205 7.32 12.18 3.32
CA THR A 205 7.94 12.59 4.57
C THR A 205 6.97 13.39 5.44
N TRP A 206 5.69 13.44 5.08
CA TRP A 206 4.70 14.14 5.87
C TRP A 206 4.34 13.33 7.12
N LEU A 207 4.47 13.96 8.29
CA LEU A 207 4.21 13.35 9.58
C LEU A 207 2.99 13.99 10.24
N GLU A 208 1.97 13.18 10.52
CA GLU A 208 0.74 13.65 11.15
C GLU A 208 1.02 14.22 12.55
N GLY A 209 0.42 15.39 12.83
CA GLY A 209 0.61 16.12 14.09
C GLY A 209 1.95 16.86 14.22
N VAL A 210 2.89 16.67 13.28
CA VAL A 210 4.19 17.35 13.26
C VAL A 210 4.25 18.36 12.12
N ASP A 211 3.92 17.92 10.90
CA ASP A 211 3.89 18.79 9.73
C ASP A 211 2.54 19.49 9.59
N SER A 212 2.57 20.69 8.99
CA SER A 212 1.34 21.40 8.60
C SER A 212 0.50 20.54 7.65
N VAL A 213 -0.82 20.56 7.86
CA VAL A 213 -1.78 19.99 6.89
C VAL A 213 -1.83 20.83 5.62
N GLU A 214 -1.74 22.15 5.77
CA GLU A 214 -1.79 23.11 4.66
C GLU A 214 -0.43 23.20 3.96
N ALA A 215 -0.46 23.23 2.63
CA ALA A 215 0.72 23.41 1.81
C ALA A 215 1.35 24.80 2.01
N PRO A 216 2.69 24.88 2.12
CA PRO A 216 3.41 26.14 1.99
C PRO A 216 3.05 26.86 0.67
N GLY A 217 2.60 28.12 0.77
CA GLY A 217 2.14 28.90 -0.39
C GLY A 217 0.79 28.45 -0.97
N GLY A 218 0.00 27.68 -0.21
CA GLY A 218 -1.35 27.28 -0.59
C GLY A 218 -2.42 28.37 -0.41
N ALA A 219 -2.09 29.49 0.24
CA ALA A 219 -3.01 30.61 0.39
C ALA A 219 -3.36 31.24 -0.97
N GLY A 220 -4.63 31.59 -1.17
CA GLY A 220 -5.09 32.29 -2.38
C GLY A 220 -5.36 31.39 -3.58
N ALA A 221 -5.73 30.13 -3.36
CA ALA A 221 -6.20 29.26 -4.43
C ALA A 221 -7.35 29.94 -5.22
N PRO A 222 -7.31 29.96 -6.58
CA PRO A 222 -8.38 30.51 -7.39
C PRO A 222 -9.72 29.79 -7.19
N ALA A 223 -10.82 30.45 -7.55
CA ALA A 223 -12.15 29.84 -7.49
C ALA A 223 -12.21 28.50 -8.26
N GLY A 224 -12.78 27.48 -7.62
CA GLY A 224 -12.87 26.12 -8.19
C GLY A 224 -11.58 25.30 -8.13
N LYS A 225 -10.54 25.80 -7.46
CA LYS A 225 -9.27 25.10 -7.24
C LYS A 225 -8.90 25.12 -5.76
N SER A 226 -7.96 24.27 -5.38
CA SER A 226 -7.47 24.21 -3.99
C SER A 226 -5.97 23.99 -3.95
N ALA A 227 -5.36 24.35 -2.81
CA ALA A 227 -4.04 23.84 -2.48
C ALA A 227 -4.16 22.32 -2.18
N PRO A 228 -3.16 21.51 -2.57
CA PRO A 228 -3.04 20.16 -2.03
C PRO A 228 -2.73 20.22 -0.53
N ILE A 229 -3.04 19.15 0.19
CA ILE A 229 -2.81 19.03 1.64
C ILE A 229 -1.87 17.86 1.95
N ARG A 230 -1.39 17.77 3.19
CA ARG A 230 -0.57 16.66 3.70
C ARG A 230 0.65 16.36 2.81
N GLY A 231 0.91 15.08 2.47
CA GLY A 231 2.05 14.66 1.66
C GLY A 231 2.13 15.37 0.30
N PHE A 232 1.01 15.46 -0.42
CA PHE A 232 0.94 16.22 -1.68
C PHE A 232 1.19 17.70 -1.45
N GLY A 233 0.62 18.27 -0.38
CA GLY A 233 0.83 19.65 0.05
C GLY A 233 2.29 19.97 0.34
N LYS A 234 2.98 19.07 1.03
CA LYS A 234 4.40 19.19 1.37
C LYS A 234 5.28 19.15 0.11
N VAL A 235 5.07 18.18 -0.78
CA VAL A 235 5.83 18.09 -2.03
C VAL A 235 5.59 19.32 -2.90
N TRP A 236 4.33 19.70 -3.11
CA TRP A 236 3.95 20.85 -3.92
C TRP A 236 4.47 22.17 -3.34
N GLY A 237 4.33 22.39 -2.03
CA GLY A 237 4.69 23.65 -1.40
C GLY A 237 6.20 23.86 -1.26
N ILE A 238 6.98 22.80 -1.01
CA ILE A 238 8.43 22.89 -0.85
C ILE A 238 9.14 22.97 -2.22
N ASN A 239 8.62 22.28 -3.24
CA ASN A 239 9.27 22.21 -4.54
C ASN A 239 8.64 23.21 -5.51
N ALA A 240 9.23 24.40 -5.62
CA ALA A 240 8.71 25.47 -6.49
C ALA A 240 8.58 25.04 -7.97
N SER A 241 9.46 24.17 -8.46
CA SER A 241 9.37 23.61 -9.83
C SER A 241 8.13 22.72 -10.00
N VAL A 242 7.85 21.84 -9.03
CA VAL A 242 6.65 20.99 -9.01
C VAL A 242 5.40 21.85 -9.00
N ARG A 243 5.33 22.84 -8.11
CA ARG A 243 4.19 23.77 -8.04
C ARG A 243 3.96 24.50 -9.35
N THR A 244 5.02 25.02 -9.96
CA THR A 244 4.92 25.79 -11.21
C THR A 244 4.46 24.89 -12.36
N ALA A 245 4.95 23.65 -12.44
CA ALA A 245 4.61 22.72 -13.51
C ALA A 245 3.21 22.09 -13.34
N LEU A 246 2.76 21.84 -12.11
CA LEU A 246 1.42 21.28 -11.85
C LEU A 246 0.31 22.33 -11.76
N GLY A 247 0.59 23.54 -11.29
CA GLY A 247 -0.45 24.49 -10.92
C GLY A 247 -1.23 24.04 -9.69
N TRP A 248 -2.49 24.46 -9.57
CA TRP A 248 -3.36 24.15 -8.44
C TRP A 248 -4.06 22.80 -8.59
N ALA A 249 -4.53 22.25 -7.47
CA ALA A 249 -5.35 21.04 -7.49
C ALA A 249 -6.76 21.38 -8.02
N LEU A 250 -7.33 20.46 -8.80
CA LEU A 250 -8.66 20.57 -9.41
C LEU A 250 -9.76 19.97 -8.55
N GLY A 251 -9.40 19.31 -7.46
CA GLY A 251 -10.32 18.64 -6.56
C GLY A 251 -9.60 18.01 -5.37
N PRO A 252 -10.36 17.40 -4.45
CA PRO A 252 -9.78 16.73 -3.29
C PRO A 252 -8.98 15.49 -3.70
N GLU A 253 -8.09 15.09 -2.81
CA GLU A 253 -7.44 13.78 -2.86
C GLU A 253 -8.47 12.64 -2.72
N GLN A 254 -8.28 11.59 -3.52
CA GLN A 254 -9.15 10.42 -3.53
C GLN A 254 -8.33 9.18 -3.19
N GLY A 255 -8.69 8.51 -2.10
CA GLY A 255 -8.10 7.23 -1.70
C GLY A 255 -8.58 6.09 -2.61
N MET A 256 -7.68 5.16 -2.92
CA MET A 256 -7.96 4.01 -3.80
C MET A 256 -7.00 2.85 -3.51
N PRO A 257 -7.39 1.60 -3.81
CA PRO A 257 -6.47 0.48 -3.75
C PRO A 257 -5.48 0.56 -4.93
N ALA A 258 -4.25 0.13 -4.70
CA ALA A 258 -3.28 -0.09 -5.75
C ALA A 258 -2.54 -1.41 -5.57
N THR A 259 -1.89 -1.86 -6.62
CA THR A 259 -0.89 -2.94 -6.56
C THR A 259 0.36 -2.45 -7.24
N ILE A 260 1.52 -2.67 -6.64
CA ILE A 260 2.80 -2.18 -7.15
C ILE A 260 3.78 -3.34 -7.26
N GLN A 261 4.52 -3.37 -8.37
CA GLN A 261 5.68 -4.23 -8.54
C GLN A 261 6.87 -3.42 -9.05
N ARG A 262 8.05 -3.71 -8.49
CA ARG A 262 9.29 -3.06 -8.86
C ARG A 262 10.06 -3.85 -9.89
N PHE A 263 10.68 -3.12 -10.80
CA PHE A 263 11.55 -3.62 -11.84
C PHE A 263 12.93 -2.94 -11.73
N ALA A 264 13.94 -3.52 -12.37
CA ALA A 264 15.31 -3.04 -12.29
C ALA A 264 15.45 -1.57 -12.73
N GLN A 265 14.64 -1.13 -13.69
CA GLN A 265 14.65 0.22 -14.28
C GLN A 265 13.27 0.88 -14.26
N GLY A 266 12.37 0.46 -13.37
CA GLY A 266 11.03 1.04 -13.32
C GLY A 266 10.12 0.48 -12.24
N GLU A 267 8.90 0.97 -12.24
CA GLU A 267 7.81 0.45 -11.42
C GLU A 267 6.54 0.31 -12.25
N LEU A 268 5.77 -0.74 -11.99
CA LEU A 268 4.41 -0.89 -12.50
C LEU A 268 3.44 -0.77 -11.33
N ILE A 269 2.47 0.13 -11.45
CA ILE A 269 1.49 0.41 -10.39
C ILE A 269 0.10 0.34 -11.00
N PHE A 270 -0.66 -0.70 -10.70
CA PHE A 270 -2.08 -0.75 -11.02
C PHE A 270 -2.84 0.15 -10.05
N VAL A 271 -3.59 1.12 -10.59
CA VAL A 271 -4.34 2.08 -9.78
C VAL A 271 -5.83 1.78 -9.92
N GLY A 272 -6.43 1.24 -8.85
CA GLY A 272 -7.78 0.67 -8.90
C GLY A 272 -8.87 1.65 -9.33
N GLY A 273 -8.82 2.91 -8.88
CA GLY A 273 -9.82 3.91 -9.28
C GLY A 273 -9.63 4.48 -10.68
N VAL A 274 -8.52 4.19 -11.36
CA VAL A 274 -8.32 4.50 -12.80
C VAL A 274 -8.54 3.26 -13.67
N GLY A 275 -8.36 2.06 -13.10
CA GLY A 275 -8.45 0.79 -13.83
C GLY A 275 -7.32 0.60 -14.84
N GLN A 276 -6.19 1.27 -14.65
CA GLN A 276 -5.03 1.25 -15.54
C GLN A 276 -3.74 1.03 -14.76
N THR A 277 -2.73 0.52 -15.45
CA THR A 277 -1.38 0.37 -14.90
C THR A 277 -0.54 1.59 -15.25
N LEU A 278 -0.12 2.34 -14.24
CA LEU A 278 0.93 3.33 -14.38
C LEU A 278 2.26 2.62 -14.59
N VAL A 279 2.89 2.89 -15.72
CA VAL A 279 4.24 2.45 -16.07
C VAL A 279 5.20 3.60 -15.80
N VAL A 280 6.12 3.42 -14.86
CA VAL A 280 7.18 4.37 -14.54
C VAL A 280 8.50 3.82 -15.06
N ASN A 281 9.12 4.53 -16.00
CA ASN A 281 10.41 4.15 -16.55
C ASN A 281 11.51 5.08 -16.00
N ASN A 282 12.31 4.55 -15.07
CA ASN A 282 13.32 5.32 -14.35
C ASN A 282 14.50 5.72 -15.26
N ALA A 283 14.78 4.95 -16.31
CA ALA A 283 15.87 5.25 -17.24
C ALA A 283 15.57 6.47 -18.13
N SER A 284 14.30 6.63 -18.54
CA SER A 284 13.86 7.76 -19.38
C SER A 284 13.26 8.92 -18.57
N GLY A 285 12.92 8.70 -17.30
CA GLY A 285 12.19 9.67 -16.49
C GLY A 285 10.78 9.96 -17.03
N GLN A 286 10.20 8.99 -17.75
CA GLN A 286 8.88 9.09 -18.36
C GLN A 286 7.90 8.13 -17.71
N TYR A 287 6.61 8.47 -17.79
CA TYR A 287 5.52 7.58 -17.45
C TYR A 287 4.50 7.47 -18.57
N ARG A 288 3.72 6.40 -18.52
CA ARG A 288 2.50 6.24 -19.31
C ARG A 288 1.48 5.43 -18.53
N PHE A 289 0.21 5.59 -18.85
CA PHE A 289 -0.82 4.65 -18.42
C PHE A 289 -0.99 3.57 -19.49
N ASP A 290 -0.98 2.32 -19.04
CA ASP A 290 -1.24 1.14 -19.85
C ASP A 290 -2.65 0.61 -19.53
N PRO A 291 -3.48 0.34 -20.55
CA PRO A 291 -4.85 -0.13 -20.36
C PRO A 291 -4.93 -1.61 -19.94
N THR A 292 -3.81 -2.33 -19.88
CA THR A 292 -3.79 -3.73 -19.47
C THR A 292 -4.27 -3.85 -18.02
N PRO A 293 -5.35 -4.62 -17.77
CA PRO A 293 -5.84 -4.85 -16.43
C PRO A 293 -4.84 -5.69 -15.63
N TYR A 294 -4.83 -5.52 -14.31
CA TYR A 294 -3.99 -6.30 -13.40
C TYR A 294 -4.57 -7.68 -13.12
#